data_AF-A0A6V8ESM3-F1
#
_entry.id   AF-A0A6V8ESM3-F1
#
_cell.length_a   1.000
_cell.length_b   1.000
_cell.length_c   1.000
_cell.angle_alpha   90.00
_cell.angle_beta   90.00
_cell.angle_gamma   90.00
#
_symmetry.space_group_name_H-M   'P 1'
#
loop_
_entity.id
_entity.type
_entity.pdbx_description
1 polymer ?
#
loop_
_entity_poly.entity_id
_entity_poly.type
_entity_poly.pdbx_seq_one_letter_code
_entity_poly.pdbx_strand_id
1 'polypeptide(L)' 'EAFRVAIGMSLISMIAMESSMNATDLLIMGEPSLTWWVIPIMLFVGFITPWPYNYWRLKKYGLACH' A
#
# COMPACT_ATOMS: atom_id res chain seq x y z
N GLU A 1 -13.49 -10.02 -17.31
CA GLU A 1 -13.56 -8.59 -16.92
C GLU A 1 -13.65 -8.34 -15.41
N ALA A 2 -14.63 -8.91 -14.68
CA ALA A 2 -14.81 -8.67 -13.24
C ALA A 2 -13.58 -9.01 -12.36
N PHE A 3 -12.85 -10.10 -12.65
CA PHE A 3 -11.63 -10.47 -11.92
C PHE A 3 -10.48 -9.47 -12.12
N ARG A 4 -10.31 -8.96 -13.35
CA ARG A 4 -9.32 -7.91 -13.69
C ARG A 4 -9.67 -6.58 -13.03
N VAL A 5 -10.96 -6.27 -12.93
CA VAL A 5 -11.48 -5.07 -12.25
C VAL A 5 -11.33 -5.20 -10.74
N ALA A 6 -11.65 -6.35 -10.14
CA ALA A 6 -11.47 -6.59 -8.71
C ALA A 6 -9.99 -6.48 -8.29
N ILE A 7 -9.09 -7.14 -9.05
CA ILE A 7 -7.64 -7.05 -8.84
C ILE A 7 -7.12 -5.64 -9.06
N GLY A 8 -7.64 -4.95 -10.09
CA GLY A 8 -7.16 -3.65 -10.53
C GLY A 8 -7.74 -2.45 -9.80
N MET A 9 -8.92 -2.53 -9.18
CA MET A 9 -9.51 -1.39 -8.46
C MET A 9 -8.87 -1.19 -7.10
N SER A 10 -8.62 -2.25 -6.34
CA SER A 10 -8.08 -2.11 -4.98
C SER A 10 -7.27 -3.28 -4.44
N LEU A 11 -7.29 -4.49 -5.04
CA LEU A 11 -6.76 -5.70 -4.39
C LEU A 11 -5.23 -5.70 -4.26
N ILE A 12 -4.52 -5.31 -5.32
CA ILE A 12 -3.04 -5.23 -5.30
C ILE A 12 -2.58 -4.17 -4.30
N SER A 13 -3.20 -2.99 -4.32
CA SER A 13 -2.87 -1.90 -3.40
C SER A 13 -3.25 -2.23 -1.95
N MET A 14 -4.36 -2.94 -1.73
CA MET A 14 -4.78 -3.41 -0.41
C MET A 14 -3.79 -4.42 0.17
N ILE A 15 -3.40 -5.44 -0.61
CA ILE A 15 -2.39 -6.42 -0.16
C ILE A 15 -1.03 -5.74 0.05
N ALA A 16 -0.62 -4.85 -0.85
CA ALA A 16 0.63 -4.11 -0.72
C ALA A 16 0.65 -3.26 0.56
N MET A 17 -0.47 -2.58 0.86
CA MET A 17 -0.61 -1.78 2.08
C MET A 17 -0.55 -2.66 3.33
N GLU A 18 -1.37 -3.71 3.42
CA GLU A 18 -1.42 -4.62 4.56
C GLU A 18 -0.05 -5.29 4.82
N SER A 19 0.56 -5.83 3.77
CA SER A 19 1.87 -6.48 3.86
C SER A 19 2.97 -5.49 4.25
N SER A 20 2.95 -4.26 3.73
CA SER A 20 3.95 -3.25 4.09
C SER A 20 3.82 -2.79 5.54
N MET A 21 2.60 -2.65 6.05
CA MET A 21 2.37 -2.28 7.45
C MET A 21 2.86 -3.39 8.38
N ASN A 22 2.48 -4.64 8.12
CA ASN A 22 2.93 -5.78 8.91
C ASN A 22 4.45 -5.99 8.82
N ALA A 23 5.05 -5.81 7.63
CA ALA A 23 6.50 -5.89 7.45
C ALA A 23 7.23 -4.75 8.18
N THR A 24 6.71 -3.53 8.14
CA THR A 24 7.31 -2.38 8.83
C THR A 24 7.30 -2.59 10.34
N ASP A 25 6.21 -3.13 10.87
CA ASP A 25 6.08 -3.42 12.30
C ASP A 25 7.07 -4.51 12.74
N LEU A 26 7.19 -5.59 11.95
CA LEU A 26 8.17 -6.64 12.16
C LEU A 26 9.62 -6.14 12.04
N LEU A 27 9.91 -5.22 11.10
CA LEU A 27 11.25 -4.65 10.91
C LEU A 27 11.65 -3.69 12.03
N ILE A 28 10.70 -2.92 12.58
CA ILE A 28 10.97 -1.90 13.60
C ILE A 28 10.99 -2.51 15.00
N MET A 29 10.05 -3.40 15.32
CA MET A 29 9.88 -3.94 16.67
C MET A 29 10.35 -5.39 16.84
N GLY A 30 10.48 -6.16 15.76
CA GLY A 30 10.79 -7.60 15.82
C GLY A 30 9.59 -8.49 16.14
N GLU A 31 8.49 -7.93 16.64
CA GLU A 31 7.21 -8.58 16.88
C GLU A 31 6.05 -7.68 16.38
N PRO A 32 4.95 -8.27 15.87
CA PRO A 32 3.77 -7.51 15.46
C PRO A 32 3.06 -6.92 16.69
N SER A 33 3.36 -5.65 17.00
CA SER A 33 2.94 -4.92 18.20
C SER A 33 2.63 -3.46 17.84
N LEU A 34 1.41 -2.98 18.11
CA LEU A 34 1.05 -1.57 17.90
C LEU A 34 1.55 -0.69 19.07
N THR A 35 2.68 -0.01 18.88
CA THR A 35 3.14 1.05 19.80
C THR A 35 2.81 2.44 19.24
N TRP A 36 2.47 3.37 20.13
CA TRP A 36 1.96 4.69 19.75
C TRP A 36 2.89 5.50 18.82
N TRP A 37 4.22 5.33 18.96
CA TRP A 37 5.21 6.01 18.13
C TRP A 37 5.42 5.40 16.74
N VAL A 38 5.12 4.12 16.57
CA VAL A 38 5.30 3.42 15.28
C VAL A 38 4.09 3.56 14.36
N ILE A 39 2.91 3.84 14.92
CA ILE A 39 1.68 4.15 14.16
C ILE A 39 1.89 5.18 13.03
N PRO A 40 2.48 6.37 13.27
CA PRO A 40 2.71 7.33 12.18
C PRO A 40 3.68 6.80 11.12
N ILE A 41 4.68 6.02 11.50
CA ILE A 41 5.68 5.45 10.58
C ILE A 41 5.04 4.35 9.71
N MET A 42 4.31 3.42 10.32
CA MET A 42 3.62 2.35 9.59
C MET A 42 2.57 2.91 8.63
N LEU A 43 1.83 3.96 9.02
CA LEU A 43 0.85 4.62 8.15
C LEU A 43 1.53 5.30 6.96
N PHE A 44 2.67 5.96 7.19
CA PHE A 44 3.44 6.61 6.13
C PHE A 44 4.01 5.59 5.13
N VAL A 45 4.62 4.51 5.62
CA VAL A 45 5.16 3.44 4.76
C VAL A 45 4.03 2.74 4.01
N GLY A 46 2.92 2.43 4.68
CA GLY A 46 1.77 1.81 4.05
C GLY A 46 1.09 2.67 2.99
N PHE A 47 1.16 4.00 3.13
CA PHE A 47 0.67 4.92 2.12
C PHE A 47 1.61 5.05 0.91
N ILE A 48 2.92 5.12 1.15
CA ILE A 48 3.92 5.28 0.08
C ILE A 48 4.08 3.99 -0.74
N THR A 49 3.97 2.82 -0.13
CA THR A 49 4.22 1.54 -0.81
C THR A 49 3.34 1.30 -2.06
N PRO A 50 2.01 1.47 -2.03
CA PRO A 50 1.16 1.30 -3.22
C PRO A 50 1.22 2.50 -4.18
N TRP A 51 1.81 3.63 -3.79
CA TRP A 51 1.77 4.88 -4.55
C TRP A 51 2.52 4.82 -5.89
N PRO A 52 3.78 4.32 -5.99
CA PRO A 52 4.48 4.18 -7.27
C PRO A 52 3.73 3.31 -8.28
N TYR A 53 3.13 2.20 -7.80
CA TYR A 53 2.34 1.31 -8.64
C TYR A 53 1.06 1.99 -9.16
N ASN A 54 0.33 2.67 -8.28
CA ASN A 54 -0.87 3.41 -8.65
C ASN A 54 -0.57 4.55 -9.62
N TYR A 55 0.51 5.31 -9.40
CA TYR A 55 0.88 6.43 -10.26
C TYR A 55 1.36 5.97 -11.64
N TRP A 56 2.19 4.92 -11.70
CA TRP A 56 2.61 4.32 -12.98
C TRP A 56 1.42 3.81 -13.79
N ARG A 57 0.46 3.15 -13.12
CA ARG A 57 -0.76 2.66 -13.75
C ARG A 57 -1.57 3.83 -14.33
N LEU A 58 -1.83 4.87 -13.55
CA LEU A 58 -2.60 6.04 -14.00
C LEU A 58 -1.95 6.72 -15.21
N LYS A 59 -0.62 6.88 -15.18
CA LYS A 59 0.16 7.45 -16.30
C LYS A 59 0.11 6.57 -17.55
N LYS A 60 0.20 5.24 -17.40
CA LYS A 60 0.14 4.28 -18.52
C LYS A 60 -1.22 4.26 -19.21
N TYR A 61 -2.32 4.39 -18.45
CA TYR A 61 -3.67 4.34 -18.98
C TYR A 61 -4.25 5.72 -19.31
N GLY A 62 -3.50 6.81 -19.12
CA GLY A 62 -3.98 8.17 -19.39
C GLY A 62 -5.19 8.58 -18.56
N LEU A 63 -5.38 7.96 -17.39
CA LEU A 63 -6.52 8.20 -16.49
C LEU A 63 -6.25 9.31 -15.47
N ALA A 64 -5.06 9.92 -15.49
CA ALA A 64 -4.73 11.06 -14.65
C ALA A 64 -5.34 12.32 -15.25
N CYS A 65 -6.29 12.94 -14.56
CA CYS A 65 -6.94 14.20 -14.95
C CYS A 65 -6.09 15.44 -14.56
N HIS A 66 -4.78 15.43 -14.82
CA HIS A 66 -3.91 16.59 -14.57
C HIS A 66 -3.25 17.07 -15.85
#